data_AF-A0A5C6E703-F1
#
_entry.id   AF-A0A5C6E703-F1
#
_cell.length_a   1.000
_cell.length_b   1.000
_cell.length_c   1.000
_cell.angle_alpha   90.00
_cell.angle_beta   90.00
_cell.angle_gamma   90.00
#
_symmetry.space_group_name_H-M   'P 1'
#
loop_
_entity.id
_entity.type
_entity.pdbx_description
1 polymer ?
#
loop_
_entity_poly.entity_id
_entity_poly.type
_entity_poly.pdbx_seq_one_letter_code
_entity_poly.pdbx_strand_id
1 'polypeptide(L)'
;MAISKKRQQEIIDLATPGVPPGTPEELWNDDAALTPLIRAADRKRNSWLASQTNPKELHLFAQNWHWDGGGGKPLQKLIANSHCDAGTMLHIFWYGCAEDYYFQYNTVKEIDWEHDREIFRLLRQIERKIVSADYATANIYFDPTPFVSMRDGRDEFARQIPELMYRPIGRKPRKK
;
A
#
# COMPACT_ATOMS: atom_id res chain seq x y z
N MET A 1 -10.00 17.21 -11.62
CA MET A 1 -8.93 18.21 -11.47
C MET A 1 -7.62 17.49 -11.17
N ALA A 2 -6.49 18.04 -11.61
CA ALA A 2 -5.17 17.52 -11.23
C ALA A 2 -4.84 17.96 -9.79
N ILE A 3 -4.17 17.10 -9.02
CA ILE A 3 -3.70 17.43 -7.67
C ILE A 3 -2.58 18.48 -7.81
N SER A 4 -2.64 19.59 -7.07
CA SER A 4 -1.63 20.64 -7.15
C SER A 4 -0.26 20.14 -6.65
N LYS A 5 0.85 20.71 -7.14
CA LYS A 5 2.21 20.31 -6.70
C LYS A 5 2.38 20.39 -5.18
N LYS A 6 1.89 21.47 -4.56
CA LYS A 6 1.91 21.64 -3.10
C LYS A 6 1.18 20.49 -2.40
N ARG A 7 -0.02 20.14 -2.88
CA ARG A 7 -0.81 19.04 -2.31
C ARG A 7 -0.16 17.68 -2.54
N GLN A 8 0.49 17.47 -3.69
CA GLN A 8 1.26 16.26 -3.93
C GLN A 8 2.38 16.10 -2.91
N GLN A 9 3.16 17.17 -2.65
CA GLN A 9 4.23 17.13 -1.65
C GLN A 9 3.69 16.83 -0.25
N GLU A 10 2.58 17.46 0.16
CA GLU A 10 1.95 17.16 1.46
C GLU A 10 1.58 15.67 1.59
N ILE A 11 1.16 15.02 0.51
CA ILE A 11 0.81 13.60 0.50
C ILE A 11 2.06 12.72 0.53
N ILE A 12 3.10 13.11 -0.21
CA ILE A 12 4.40 12.42 -0.19
C ILE A 12 5.00 12.47 1.22
N ASP A 13 4.95 13.63 1.89
CA ASP A 13 5.44 13.77 3.25
C ASP A 13 4.68 12.87 4.24
N LEU A 14 3.38 12.65 4.01
CA LEU A 14 2.59 11.69 4.78
C LEU A 14 2.97 10.24 4.46
N ALA A 15 3.43 9.96 3.24
CA ALA A 15 3.82 8.62 2.80
C ALA A 15 5.25 8.23 3.24
N THR A 16 6.01 9.16 3.81
CA THR A 16 7.34 8.91 4.39
C THR A 16 7.22 8.44 5.85
N PRO A 17 7.60 7.20 6.17
CA PRO A 17 7.64 6.71 7.55
C PRO A 17 8.89 7.21 8.29
N GLY A 18 8.86 7.12 9.62
CA GLY A 18 10.01 7.47 10.46
C GLY A 18 10.16 8.98 10.66
N VAL A 19 11.39 9.48 10.52
CA VAL A 19 11.75 10.88 10.79
C VAL A 19 10.96 11.81 9.85
N PRO A 20 10.16 12.75 10.38
CA PRO A 20 9.34 13.61 9.54
C PRO A 20 10.20 14.49 8.61
N PRO A 21 9.75 14.77 7.37
CA PRO A 21 10.44 15.70 6.48
C PRO A 21 10.64 17.07 7.13
N GLY A 22 11.85 17.63 6.98
CA GLY A 22 12.22 18.93 7.55
C GLY A 22 12.67 18.88 9.01
N THR A 23 12.80 17.70 9.62
CA THR A 23 13.44 17.55 10.94
C THR A 23 14.93 17.94 10.84
N PRO A 24 15.43 18.89 11.65
CA PRO A 24 16.85 19.29 11.65
C PRO A 24 17.78 18.09 11.87
N GLU A 25 18.87 18.03 11.11
CA GLU A 25 19.82 16.90 11.12
C GLU A 25 20.45 16.68 12.49
N GLU A 26 20.61 17.74 13.27
CA GLU A 26 21.15 17.69 14.64
C GLU A 26 20.29 16.83 15.57
N LEU A 27 19.00 16.67 15.26
CA LEU A 27 18.08 15.84 16.03
C LEU A 27 18.09 14.37 15.60
N TRP A 28 18.72 14.01 14.49
CA TRP A 28 18.58 12.66 13.90
C TRP A 28 19.17 11.54 14.77
N ASN A 29 20.08 11.89 15.69
CA ASN A 29 20.68 10.96 16.64
C ASN A 29 20.13 11.11 18.08
N ASP A 30 19.12 11.96 18.28
CA ASP A 30 18.48 12.16 19.58
C ASP A 30 17.10 11.48 19.59
N ASP A 31 17.08 10.23 20.03
CA ASP A 31 15.85 9.43 20.13
C ASP A 31 14.77 10.10 21.00
N ALA A 32 15.17 10.81 22.06
CA ALA A 32 14.23 11.47 22.96
C ALA A 32 13.55 12.66 22.28
N ALA A 33 14.28 13.39 21.43
CA ALA A 33 13.74 14.46 20.60
C ALA A 33 12.92 13.95 19.40
N LEU A 34 13.35 12.87 18.75
CA LEU A 34 12.68 12.32 17.56
C LEU A 34 11.38 11.60 17.88
N THR A 35 11.36 10.80 18.94
CA THR A 35 10.20 9.97 19.31
C THR A 35 8.87 10.75 19.31
N PRO A 36 8.73 11.93 19.94
CA PRO A 36 7.49 12.70 19.88
C PRO A 36 7.15 13.21 18.48
N LEU A 37 8.15 13.59 17.67
CA LEU A 37 7.96 14.07 16.30
C LEU A 37 7.44 12.96 15.38
N ILE A 38 8.07 11.78 15.42
CA ILE A 38 7.63 10.59 14.68
C ILE A 38 6.20 10.22 15.07
N ARG A 39 5.91 10.16 16.38
CA ARG A 39 4.55 9.86 16.86
C ARG A 39 3.53 10.89 16.41
N ALA A 40 3.89 12.17 16.34
CA ALA A 40 3.00 13.22 15.84
C ALA A 40 2.74 13.07 14.33
N ALA A 41 3.77 12.77 13.54
CA ALA A 41 3.63 12.48 12.11
C ALA A 41 2.77 11.24 11.86
N ASP A 42 2.99 10.15 12.60
CA ASP A 42 2.20 8.93 12.51
C ASP A 42 0.72 9.18 12.84
N ARG A 43 0.42 9.97 13.88
CA ARG A 43 -0.96 10.38 14.20
C ARG A 43 -1.57 11.18 13.05
N LYS A 44 -0.84 12.16 12.51
CA LYS A 44 -1.30 12.97 11.37
C LYS A 44 -1.61 12.10 10.16
N ARG A 45 -0.71 11.18 9.81
CA ARG A 45 -0.89 10.19 8.73
C ARG A 45 -2.12 9.33 8.95
N ASN A 46 -2.25 8.73 10.13
CA ASN A 46 -3.37 7.85 10.44
C ASN A 46 -4.72 8.58 10.40
N SER A 47 -4.78 9.81 10.92
CA SER A 47 -6.00 10.64 10.84
C SER A 47 -6.33 11.03 9.40
N TRP A 48 -5.32 11.36 8.59
CA TRP A 48 -5.52 11.66 7.17
C TRP A 48 -6.02 10.43 6.41
N LEU A 49 -5.41 9.27 6.60
CA LEU A 49 -5.83 8.01 5.98
C LEU A 49 -7.26 7.62 6.34
N ALA A 50 -7.71 7.92 7.57
CA ALA A 50 -9.07 7.62 8.01
C ALA A 50 -10.14 8.58 7.47
N SER A 51 -9.78 9.82 7.16
CA SER A 51 -10.72 10.89 6.79
C SER A 51 -10.67 11.32 5.32
N GLN A 52 -9.66 10.89 4.58
CA GLN A 52 -9.50 11.23 3.16
C GLN A 52 -10.62 10.62 2.32
N THR A 53 -11.21 11.43 1.44
CA THR A 53 -12.34 11.06 0.57
C THR A 53 -12.01 11.05 -0.92
N ASN A 54 -10.83 11.55 -1.31
CA ASN A 54 -10.37 11.60 -2.68
C ASN A 54 -9.55 10.34 -3.03
N PRO A 55 -10.07 9.42 -3.87
CA PRO A 55 -9.38 8.17 -4.21
C PRO A 55 -8.04 8.39 -4.90
N LYS A 56 -7.87 9.50 -5.63
CA LYS A 56 -6.61 9.83 -6.31
C LYS A 56 -5.52 10.25 -5.34
N GLU A 57 -5.88 10.91 -4.22
CA GLU A 57 -4.93 11.26 -3.18
C GLU A 57 -4.52 10.02 -2.39
N LEU A 58 -5.46 9.11 -2.09
CA LEU A 58 -5.14 7.79 -1.52
C LEU A 58 -4.22 6.99 -2.45
N HIS A 59 -4.47 7.02 -3.76
CA HIS A 59 -3.59 6.38 -4.73
C HIS A 59 -2.20 6.99 -4.74
N LEU A 60 -2.10 8.32 -4.76
CA LEU A 60 -0.81 9.02 -4.72
C LEU A 60 -0.03 8.67 -3.44
N PHE A 61 -0.70 8.56 -2.29
CA PHE A 61 -0.09 8.07 -1.06
C PHE A 61 0.48 6.67 -1.25
N ALA A 62 -0.31 5.72 -1.78
CA ALA A 62 0.13 4.35 -1.99
C ALA A 62 1.33 4.25 -2.94
N GLN A 63 1.35 5.06 -4.01
CA GLN A 63 2.46 5.11 -4.97
C GLN A 63 3.78 5.62 -4.40
N ASN A 64 3.71 6.40 -3.31
CA ASN A 64 4.89 7.01 -2.68
C ASN A 64 5.16 6.42 -1.29
N TRP A 65 4.46 5.35 -0.90
CA TRP A 65 4.70 4.71 0.37
C TRP A 65 6.10 4.10 0.39
N HIS A 66 6.91 4.52 1.36
CA HIS A 66 8.22 3.93 1.54
C HIS A 66 8.05 2.63 2.34
N TRP A 67 8.22 1.49 1.66
CA TRP A 67 8.03 0.17 2.26
C TRP A 67 9.10 -0.11 3.33
N ASP A 68 10.32 0.40 3.10
CA ASP A 68 11.42 0.35 4.06
C ASP A 68 11.13 1.27 5.26
N GLY A 69 10.92 0.65 6.43
CA GLY A 69 10.63 1.33 7.68
C GLY A 69 9.16 1.70 7.92
N GLY A 70 8.29 1.59 6.92
CA GLY A 70 6.86 1.92 7.04
C GLY A 70 5.97 0.77 7.49
N GLY A 71 6.29 -0.45 7.08
CA GLY A 71 5.44 -1.63 7.32
C GLY A 71 4.10 -1.59 6.59
N GLY A 72 3.23 -2.55 6.90
CA GLY A 72 1.93 -2.74 6.27
C GLY A 72 0.76 -2.03 6.94
N LYS A 73 0.88 -1.63 8.20
CA LYS A 73 -0.21 -1.03 9.00
C LYS A 73 -0.81 0.24 8.39
N PRO A 74 -0.02 1.21 7.88
CA PRO A 74 -0.59 2.38 7.21
C PRO A 74 -1.35 2.01 5.94
N LEU A 75 -0.85 1.03 5.18
CA LEU A 75 -1.55 0.50 4.01
C LEU A 75 -2.82 -0.28 4.38
N GLN A 76 -2.84 -1.00 5.51
CA GLN A 76 -4.07 -1.62 6.04
C GLN A 76 -5.13 -0.58 6.37
N LYS A 77 -4.74 0.57 6.94
CA LYS A 77 -5.65 1.72 7.16
C LYS A 77 -6.12 2.32 5.84
N LEU A 78 -5.25 2.42 4.85
CA LEU A 78 -5.61 2.90 3.52
C LEU A 78 -6.67 2.01 2.88
N ILE A 79 -6.49 0.69 2.85
CA ILE A 79 -7.47 -0.22 2.21
C ILE A 79 -8.76 -0.39 3.02
N ALA A 80 -8.74 -0.01 4.30
CA ALA A 80 -9.94 0.08 5.14
C ALA A 80 -10.73 1.38 4.91
N ASN A 81 -10.15 2.39 4.27
CA ASN A 81 -10.86 3.60 3.88
C ASN A 81 -11.90 3.28 2.79
N SER A 82 -13.15 3.70 2.99
CA SER A 82 -14.28 3.45 2.08
C SER A 82 -14.12 4.07 0.70
N HIS A 83 -13.26 5.07 0.56
CA HIS A 83 -12.92 5.73 -0.70
C HIS A 83 -11.69 5.12 -1.38
N CYS A 84 -11.10 4.05 -0.82
CA CYS A 84 -10.01 3.34 -1.49
C CYS A 84 -10.52 2.65 -2.76
N ASP A 85 -9.91 3.00 -3.90
CA ASP A 85 -10.21 2.43 -5.20
C ASP A 85 -9.59 1.02 -5.35
N ALA A 86 -10.27 0.12 -6.05
CA ALA A 86 -9.78 -1.22 -6.34
C ALA A 86 -8.44 -1.21 -7.11
N GLY A 87 -8.22 -0.25 -8.01
CA GLY A 87 -6.95 -0.09 -8.70
C GLY A 87 -5.80 0.27 -7.76
N THR A 88 -6.09 1.03 -6.68
CA THR A 88 -5.12 1.30 -5.62
C THR A 88 -4.82 0.06 -4.80
N MET A 89 -5.83 -0.73 -4.44
CA MET A 89 -5.61 -1.99 -3.73
C MET A 89 -4.76 -2.94 -4.58
N LEU A 90 -5.09 -3.08 -5.87
CA LEU A 90 -4.35 -3.94 -6.78
C LEU A 90 -2.90 -3.47 -6.96
N HIS A 91 -2.67 -2.16 -7.04
CA HIS A 91 -1.31 -1.60 -6.99
C HIS A 91 -0.57 -2.11 -5.76
N ILE A 92 -1.12 -1.91 -4.56
CA ILE A 92 -0.46 -2.26 -3.31
C ILE A 92 -0.15 -3.77 -3.26
N PHE A 93 -1.08 -4.60 -3.74
CA PHE A 93 -0.89 -6.05 -3.77
C PHE A 93 0.36 -6.45 -4.57
N TRP A 94 0.49 -5.94 -5.80
CA TRP A 94 1.60 -6.31 -6.68
C TRP A 94 2.91 -5.62 -6.30
N TYR A 95 2.85 -4.36 -5.85
CA TYR A 95 4.04 -3.64 -5.39
C TYR A 95 4.56 -4.16 -4.04
N GLY A 96 3.69 -4.75 -3.21
CA GLY A 96 4.08 -5.45 -1.98
C GLY A 96 4.59 -6.88 -2.20
N CYS A 97 5.04 -7.21 -3.41
CA CYS A 97 5.64 -8.49 -3.79
C CYS A 97 4.80 -9.71 -3.40
N ALA A 98 3.51 -9.73 -3.75
CA ALA A 98 2.62 -10.83 -3.36
C ALA A 98 3.11 -12.23 -3.77
N GLU A 99 3.81 -12.34 -4.90
CA GLU A 99 4.37 -13.62 -5.37
C GLU A 99 5.41 -14.18 -4.39
N ASP A 100 6.32 -13.36 -3.87
CA ASP A 100 7.36 -13.80 -2.92
C ASP A 100 6.74 -14.42 -1.67
N TYR A 101 5.66 -13.81 -1.17
CA TYR A 101 4.94 -14.27 0.00
C TYR A 101 4.09 -15.51 -0.27
N TYR A 102 3.38 -15.56 -1.41
CA TYR A 102 2.44 -16.64 -1.71
C TYR A 102 3.12 -17.88 -2.27
N PHE A 103 4.32 -17.71 -2.84
CA PHE A 103 5.21 -18.81 -3.18
C PHE A 103 5.62 -19.57 -1.92
N GLN A 104 6.01 -18.85 -0.86
CA GLN A 104 6.58 -19.43 0.35
C GLN A 104 5.55 -19.85 1.40
N TYR A 105 4.43 -19.12 1.53
CA TYR A 105 3.54 -19.24 2.68
C TYR A 105 2.08 -19.42 2.26
N ASN A 106 1.42 -20.39 2.88
CA ASN A 106 -0.03 -20.56 2.82
C ASN A 106 -0.73 -19.81 3.96
N THR A 107 -0.11 -19.77 5.14
CA THR A 107 -0.70 -19.17 6.34
C THR A 107 0.27 -18.26 7.10
N VAL A 108 -0.28 -17.26 7.79
CA VAL A 108 0.51 -16.31 8.63
C VAL A 108 1.34 -17.02 9.71
N LYS A 109 0.93 -18.22 10.15
CA LYS A 109 1.61 -18.98 11.22
C LYS A 109 2.96 -19.55 10.78
N GLU A 110 3.19 -19.67 9.47
CA GLU A 110 4.44 -20.18 8.88
C GLU A 110 5.54 -19.11 8.81
N ILE A 111 5.21 -17.86 9.16
CA ILE A 111 6.10 -16.71 9.02
C ILE A 111 6.65 -16.32 10.39
N ASP A 112 7.97 -16.31 10.53
CA ASP A 112 8.66 -16.04 11.80
C ASP A 112 8.70 -14.55 12.16
N TRP A 113 8.91 -13.68 11.17
CA TRP A 113 9.10 -12.25 11.39
C TRP A 113 7.76 -11.50 11.42
N GLU A 114 7.56 -10.64 12.43
CA GLU A 114 6.30 -9.89 12.55
C GLU A 114 6.07 -8.92 11.39
N HIS A 115 7.15 -8.34 10.85
CA HIS A 115 7.07 -7.48 9.68
C HIS A 115 6.45 -8.22 8.48
N ASP A 116 6.96 -9.41 8.17
CA ASP A 116 6.43 -10.26 7.09
C ASP A 116 5.01 -10.73 7.36
N ARG A 117 4.67 -11.05 8.62
CA ARG A 117 3.29 -11.35 9.00
C ARG A 117 2.35 -10.17 8.75
N GLU A 118 2.81 -8.95 8.98
CA GLU A 118 2.04 -7.73 8.75
C GLU A 118 1.77 -7.51 7.25
N ILE A 119 2.79 -7.66 6.40
CA ILE A 119 2.66 -7.58 4.94
C ILE A 119 1.76 -8.70 4.40
N PHE A 120 1.98 -9.95 4.83
CA PHE A 120 1.14 -11.07 4.40
C PHE A 120 -0.34 -10.85 4.74
N ARG A 121 -0.65 -10.34 5.94
CA ARG A 121 -2.02 -9.98 6.33
C ARG A 121 -2.61 -8.89 5.44
N LEU A 122 -1.82 -7.86 5.10
CA LEU A 122 -2.23 -6.80 4.17
C LEU A 122 -2.58 -7.39 2.79
N LEU A 123 -1.70 -8.22 2.22
CA LEU A 123 -1.91 -8.86 0.93
C LEU A 123 -3.17 -9.74 0.93
N ARG A 124 -3.35 -10.56 1.98
CA ARG A 124 -4.54 -11.39 2.17
C ARG A 124 -5.82 -10.56 2.30
N GLN A 125 -5.75 -9.39 2.95
CA GLN A 125 -6.90 -8.50 3.07
C GLN A 125 -7.26 -7.90 1.70
N ILE A 126 -6.27 -7.50 0.91
CA ILE A 126 -6.48 -7.00 -0.45
C ILE A 126 -7.08 -8.08 -1.36
N GLU A 127 -6.48 -9.28 -1.39
CA GLU A 127 -6.99 -10.44 -2.14
C GLU A 127 -8.49 -10.64 -1.85
N ARG A 128 -8.86 -10.71 -0.56
CA ARG A 128 -10.24 -10.87 -0.14
C ARG A 128 -11.14 -9.75 -0.64
N LYS A 129 -10.75 -8.48 -0.44
CA LYS A 129 -11.57 -7.33 -0.84
C LYS A 129 -11.78 -7.26 -2.35
N ILE A 130 -10.75 -7.56 -3.14
CA ILE A 130 -10.86 -7.55 -4.60
C ILE A 130 -11.75 -8.71 -5.08
N VAL A 131 -11.52 -9.93 -4.57
CA VAL A 131 -12.28 -11.12 -4.98
C VAL A 131 -13.76 -11.02 -4.60
N SER A 132 -14.07 -10.45 -3.42
CA SER A 132 -15.45 -10.25 -3.00
C SER A 132 -16.10 -8.97 -3.54
N ALA A 133 -15.40 -8.21 -4.40
CA ALA A 133 -15.82 -6.90 -4.87
C ALA A 133 -16.19 -5.91 -3.74
N ASP A 134 -15.50 -5.98 -2.59
CA ASP A 134 -15.70 -5.14 -1.41
C ASP A 134 -14.89 -3.83 -1.53
N TYR A 135 -15.27 -3.00 -2.49
CA TYR A 135 -14.71 -1.68 -2.74
C TYR A 135 -15.77 -0.77 -3.37
N ALA A 136 -15.71 0.53 -3.07
CA ALA A 136 -16.71 1.48 -3.57
C ALA A 136 -16.50 1.85 -5.05
N THR A 137 -15.25 1.85 -5.51
CA THR A 137 -14.89 2.31 -6.86
C THR A 137 -13.75 1.50 -7.47
N ALA A 138 -13.74 1.43 -8.80
CA ALA A 138 -12.69 0.83 -9.62
C ALA A 138 -12.37 1.74 -10.81
N ASN A 139 -12.15 3.03 -10.53
CA ASN A 139 -11.92 4.07 -11.51
C ASN A 139 -10.45 4.29 -11.83
N ILE A 140 -9.53 3.88 -10.94
CA ILE A 140 -8.10 4.01 -11.14
C ILE A 140 -7.63 2.79 -11.94
N TYR A 141 -7.05 3.03 -13.11
CA TYR A 141 -6.51 1.96 -13.94
C TYR A 141 -5.21 1.44 -13.35
N PHE A 142 -5.14 0.14 -13.12
CA PHE A 142 -3.91 -0.56 -12.78
C PHE A 142 -3.80 -1.85 -13.60
N ASP A 143 -2.67 -2.04 -14.25
CA ASP A 143 -2.35 -3.23 -15.04
C ASP A 143 -1.26 -4.01 -14.32
N PRO A 144 -1.57 -5.19 -13.76
CA PRO A 144 -0.59 -5.95 -12.99
C PRO A 144 0.44 -6.66 -13.88
N THR A 145 0.20 -6.78 -15.19
CA THR A 145 1.04 -7.59 -16.09
C THR A 145 2.54 -7.29 -15.99
N PRO A 146 3.01 -6.03 -15.89
CA PRO A 146 4.43 -5.72 -15.76
C PRO A 146 5.06 -6.11 -14.42
N PHE A 147 4.24 -6.36 -13.40
CA PHE A 147 4.67 -6.70 -12.04
C PHE A 147 4.62 -8.21 -11.75
N VAL A 148 4.05 -9.00 -12.66
CA VAL A 148 3.99 -10.46 -12.55
C VAL A 148 5.34 -11.03 -13.00
N SER A 149 6.06 -11.64 -12.07
CA SER A 149 7.41 -12.17 -12.29
C SER A 149 7.47 -13.69 -12.31
N MET A 150 6.58 -14.37 -11.56
CA MET A 150 6.59 -15.83 -11.40
C MET A 150 5.51 -16.53 -12.22
N ARG A 151 5.23 -16.05 -13.43
CA ARG A 151 4.09 -16.51 -14.26
C ARG A 151 4.08 -18.01 -14.54
N ASP A 152 5.26 -18.59 -14.77
CA ASP A 152 5.45 -19.98 -15.16
C ASP A 152 5.56 -20.93 -13.95
N GLY A 153 5.81 -20.39 -12.74
CA GLY A 153 5.94 -21.14 -11.50
C GLY A 153 4.69 -21.11 -10.61
N ARG A 154 3.53 -20.68 -11.14
CA ARG A 154 2.31 -20.49 -10.33
C ARG A 154 1.80 -21.77 -9.69
N ASP A 155 2.00 -22.92 -10.33
CA ASP A 155 1.61 -24.21 -9.79
C ASP A 155 2.42 -24.62 -8.55
N GLU A 156 3.59 -23.99 -8.33
CA GLU A 156 4.47 -24.24 -7.18
C GLU A 156 4.10 -23.39 -5.97
N PHE A 157 3.16 -22.44 -6.10
CA PHE A 157 2.83 -21.54 -5.00
C PHE A 157 2.20 -22.30 -3.83
N ALA A 158 2.75 -22.11 -2.63
CA ALA A 158 2.12 -22.56 -1.39
C ALA A 158 0.67 -22.04 -1.25
N ARG A 159 0.42 -20.82 -1.75
CA ARG A 159 -0.92 -20.24 -1.91
C ARG A 159 -1.17 -19.75 -3.32
N GLN A 160 -2.18 -20.30 -3.96
CA GLN A 160 -2.63 -19.82 -5.26
C GLN A 160 -3.17 -18.37 -5.19
N ILE A 161 -2.65 -17.48 -6.05
CA ILE A 161 -3.23 -16.16 -6.28
C ILE A 161 -4.43 -16.32 -7.22
N PRO A 162 -5.64 -15.81 -6.87
CA PRO A 162 -6.80 -15.90 -7.73
C PRO A 162 -6.59 -15.24 -9.11
N GLU A 163 -7.06 -15.87 -10.19
CA GLU A 163 -6.94 -15.38 -11.57
C GLU A 163 -7.43 -13.94 -11.78
N LEU A 164 -8.39 -13.47 -10.98
CA LEU A 164 -8.86 -12.09 -11.03
C LEU A 164 -7.77 -11.07 -10.70
N MET A 165 -6.83 -11.41 -9.82
CA MET A 165 -5.75 -10.52 -9.38
C MET A 165 -4.72 -10.26 -10.49
N TYR A 166 -4.64 -11.13 -11.50
CA TYR A 166 -3.76 -10.98 -12.66
C TYR A 166 -4.37 -10.10 -13.76
N ARG A 167 -5.61 -9.64 -13.60
CA ARG A 167 -6.32 -8.87 -14.62
C ARG A 167 -6.24 -7.37 -14.32
N PRO A 168 -6.14 -6.52 -15.35
CA PRO A 168 -6.25 -5.08 -15.15
C PRO A 168 -7.59 -4.70 -14.50
N ILE A 169 -7.54 -3.76 -13.57
CA ILE A 169 -8.72 -3.13 -12.97
C ILE A 169 -8.83 -1.70 -13.47
N GLY A 170 -10.06 -1.22 -13.61
CA GLY A 170 -10.39 0.13 -14.03
C GLY A 170 -10.30 0.36 -15.52
N ARG A 171 -10.66 1.58 -15.95
CA ARG A 171 -10.72 1.92 -17.38
C ARG A 171 -9.38 2.45 -17.85
N LYS A 172 -8.74 1.73 -18.78
CA LYS A 172 -7.50 2.16 -19.42
C LYS A 172 -7.64 3.58 -19.99
N PRO A 173 -6.77 4.54 -19.61
CA PRO A 173 -6.81 5.88 -20.17
C PRO A 173 -6.57 5.81 -21.68
N ARG A 174 -7.38 6.53 -22.48
CA ARG A 174 -7.16 6.64 -23.93
C ARG A 174 -5.85 7.40 -24.13
N LYS A 175 -4.92 6.84 -24.91
CA LYS A 175 -3.72 7.57 -25.36
C LYS A 175 -4.21 8.83 -26.09
N LYS A 176 -3.75 10.00 -25.64
CA LYS A 176 -3.88 11.25 -26.39
C LYS A 176 -2.82 11.31 -27.46
#